data_AF-A0A4D4MKV7-F1
#
_entry.id   AF-A0A4D4MKV7-F1
#
_cell.length_a   1.000
_cell.length_b   1.000
_cell.length_c   1.000
_cell.angle_alpha   90.00
_cell.angle_beta   90.00
_cell.angle_gamma   90.00
#
_symmetry.space_group_name_H-M   'P 1'
#
loop_
_entity.id
_entity.type
_entity.pdbx_description
1 polymer ?
#
loop_
_entity_poly.entity_id
_entity_poly.type
_entity_poly.pdbx_seq_one_letter_code
_entity_poly.pdbx_strand_id
1 'polypeptide(L)'
;MTQDLADFTAPHAERPPVPLAVDWAAVEKWLGLRLPGEYKRLIDRHGPMDFGEYVWIHGPCAEEGRFDYGDWLREKHRAARIELRDLPEDERYAVHPAPGGLLAWGCSRGSDVFFWDTSSSDDPDRWTVVVRHSGSVPGSGLRNWHPYDLTLGAYLRHTVRDTWELPSPPGPLIGPLPGSVARTAFLPTAAPWTPPARTAPRLTETQRRVALETGAGLAALRLLCPPPATPYLGGGRWASLFAELGTRLPREYVTLMDEYGAGCWSEWLRFLTPLRTGERRFRTHIEQTTGGYRKHRESYPEQYPLPAWPEPGGFLPFACSIDGDYLGWLAEGPDPDTWPLIVWPRHAPQGPRLESGLVDTLVAWQRGLLTAPGLAGLDEDDDPVEFARFESWDDRAYW
;
A
#
# COMPACT_ATOMS: atom_id res chain seq x y z
N MET A 1 -29.51 25.85 3.06
CA MET A 1 -30.30 25.41 1.90
C MET A 1 -29.46 24.40 1.17
N THR A 2 -29.94 23.18 0.98
CA THR A 2 -29.23 22.17 0.18
C THR A 2 -29.26 22.65 -1.27
N GLN A 3 -28.09 22.96 -1.86
CA GLN A 3 -27.98 23.29 -3.28
C GLN A 3 -28.09 21.99 -4.08
N ASP A 4 -28.88 21.95 -5.15
CA ASP A 4 -28.90 20.77 -6.02
C ASP A 4 -27.68 20.87 -6.96
N LEU A 5 -27.00 19.75 -7.19
CA LEU A 5 -25.88 19.66 -8.13
C LEU A 5 -26.29 20.17 -9.53
N ALA A 6 -27.56 19.97 -9.90
CA ALA A 6 -28.14 20.45 -11.15
C ALA A 6 -28.15 21.98 -11.29
N ASP A 7 -28.03 22.74 -10.20
CA ASP A 7 -28.07 24.21 -10.23
C ASP A 7 -26.81 24.82 -10.88
N PHE A 8 -25.70 24.07 -10.92
CA PHE A 8 -24.41 24.54 -11.42
C PHE A 8 -23.67 23.50 -12.27
N THR A 9 -24.35 22.42 -12.66
CA THR A 9 -23.77 21.39 -13.52
C THR A 9 -24.70 20.93 -14.63
N ALA A 10 -24.11 20.38 -15.70
CA ALA A 10 -24.81 19.72 -16.78
C ALA A 10 -24.24 18.31 -17.02
N PRO A 11 -25.08 17.31 -17.35
CA PRO A 11 -24.61 15.99 -17.76
C PRO A 11 -23.71 16.05 -19.00
N HIS A 12 -22.64 15.27 -18.99
CA HIS A 12 -21.77 15.10 -20.17
C HIS A 12 -22.52 14.36 -21.28
N ALA A 13 -22.49 14.90 -22.49
CA ALA A 13 -23.30 14.42 -23.62
C ALA A 13 -23.04 12.93 -23.97
N GLU A 14 -21.77 12.51 -24.00
CA GLU A 14 -21.39 11.14 -24.39
C GLU A 14 -21.33 10.14 -23.24
N ARG A 15 -21.19 10.64 -22.01
CA ARG A 15 -21.00 9.82 -20.79
C ARG A 15 -21.95 10.33 -19.70
N PRO A 16 -23.26 10.34 -19.94
CA PRO A 16 -24.19 10.79 -18.93
C PRO A 16 -24.04 9.95 -17.66
N PRO A 17 -24.20 10.55 -16.47
CA PRO A 17 -24.16 9.82 -15.20
C PRO A 17 -25.26 8.75 -15.17
N VAL A 18 -25.02 7.68 -14.42
CA VAL A 18 -25.93 6.53 -14.34
C VAL A 18 -26.29 6.26 -12.88
N PRO A 19 -27.58 6.24 -12.51
CA PRO A 19 -28.03 5.92 -11.16
C PRO A 19 -27.41 4.63 -10.61
N LEU A 20 -27.09 4.61 -9.32
CA LEU A 20 -26.60 3.43 -8.62
C LEU A 20 -27.49 3.14 -7.40
N ALA A 21 -28.13 1.98 -7.36
CA ALA A 21 -29.00 1.60 -6.24
C ALA A 21 -28.17 1.03 -5.08
N VAL A 22 -27.83 1.87 -4.11
CA VAL A 22 -26.99 1.49 -2.95
C VAL A 22 -27.85 1.09 -1.76
N ASP A 23 -27.49 -0.01 -1.08
CA ASP A 23 -28.02 -0.31 0.25
C ASP A 23 -27.31 0.54 1.31
N TRP A 24 -27.80 1.77 1.50
CA TRP A 24 -27.22 2.72 2.45
C TRP A 24 -27.23 2.21 3.90
N ALA A 25 -28.23 1.42 4.28
CA ALA A 25 -28.31 0.88 5.64
C ALA A 25 -27.17 -0.11 5.90
N ALA A 26 -26.85 -0.96 4.91
CA ALA A 26 -25.70 -1.86 5.00
C ALA A 26 -24.37 -1.09 5.02
N VAL A 27 -24.22 -0.06 4.17
CA VAL A 27 -23.01 0.79 4.12
C VAL A 27 -22.78 1.53 5.44
N GLU A 28 -23.80 2.24 5.96
CA GLU A 28 -23.71 2.98 7.22
C GLU A 28 -23.45 2.04 8.42
N LYS A 29 -24.05 0.85 8.40
CA LYS A 29 -23.78 -0.18 9.42
C LYS A 29 -22.33 -0.69 9.37
N TRP A 30 -21.76 -0.85 8.18
CA TRP A 30 -20.38 -1.28 8.01
C TRP A 30 -19.38 -0.17 8.40
N LEU A 31 -19.66 1.07 8.03
CA LEU A 31 -18.87 2.24 8.42
C LEU A 31 -18.98 2.56 9.92
N GLY A 32 -20.09 2.19 10.55
CA GLY A 32 -20.38 2.54 11.95
C GLY A 32 -20.80 4.02 12.14
N LEU A 33 -21.18 4.71 11.06
CA LEU A 33 -21.64 6.09 11.07
C LEU A 33 -22.69 6.34 9.99
N ARG A 34 -23.43 7.44 10.13
CA ARG A 34 -24.35 7.92 9.09
C ARG A 34 -23.61 8.78 8.08
N LEU A 35 -24.01 8.71 6.82
CA LEU A 35 -23.45 9.53 5.73
C LEU A 35 -24.34 10.75 5.44
N PRO A 36 -23.76 11.85 4.91
CA PRO A 36 -24.52 13.02 4.49
C PRO A 36 -25.65 12.64 3.51
N GLY A 37 -26.85 13.15 3.74
CA GLY A 37 -28.00 12.91 2.88
C GLY A 37 -27.83 13.46 1.46
N GLU A 38 -27.08 14.55 1.32
CA GLU A 38 -26.70 15.10 0.02
C GLU A 38 -25.86 14.11 -0.81
N TYR A 39 -24.85 13.50 -0.19
CA TYR A 39 -24.00 12.50 -0.84
C TYR A 39 -24.82 11.28 -1.29
N LYS A 40 -25.71 10.78 -0.43
CA LYS A 40 -26.58 9.64 -0.76
C LYS A 40 -27.45 9.93 -1.98
N ARG A 41 -28.12 11.09 -2.00
CA ARG A 41 -28.93 11.53 -3.15
C ARG A 41 -28.10 11.68 -4.42
N LEU A 42 -26.88 12.20 -4.31
CA LEU A 42 -25.96 12.38 -5.42
C LEU A 42 -25.59 11.04 -6.05
N ILE A 43 -25.18 10.06 -5.24
CA ILE A 43 -24.83 8.72 -5.74
C ILE A 43 -26.07 7.95 -6.24
N ASP A 44 -27.21 8.02 -5.55
CA ASP A 44 -28.44 7.36 -6.00
C ASP A 44 -28.87 7.84 -7.40
N ARG A 45 -28.71 9.14 -7.68
CA ARG A 45 -29.15 9.76 -8.94
C ARG A 45 -28.14 9.63 -10.06
N HIS A 46 -26.85 9.69 -9.75
CA HIS A 46 -25.81 9.87 -10.77
C HIS A 46 -24.71 8.80 -10.74
N GLY A 47 -24.68 7.95 -9.70
CA GLY A 47 -23.63 6.95 -9.49
C GLY A 47 -22.26 7.56 -9.17
N PRO A 48 -21.19 6.76 -9.13
CA PRO A 48 -19.82 7.27 -9.12
C PRO A 48 -19.54 8.08 -10.40
N MET A 49 -18.93 9.25 -10.26
CA MET A 49 -18.85 10.21 -11.36
C MET A 49 -17.56 11.02 -11.40
N ASP A 50 -17.20 11.45 -12.61
CA ASP A 50 -16.24 12.53 -12.82
C ASP A 50 -17.01 13.86 -12.76
N PHE A 51 -16.67 14.69 -11.77
CA PHE A 51 -17.14 16.07 -11.62
C PHE A 51 -16.10 17.03 -12.21
N GLY A 52 -16.55 17.90 -13.12
CA GLY A 52 -15.73 18.90 -13.81
C GLY A 52 -14.48 18.33 -14.46
N GLU A 53 -14.58 17.09 -14.95
CA GLU A 53 -13.48 16.33 -15.58
C GLU A 53 -12.23 16.15 -14.70
N TYR A 54 -12.28 16.51 -13.41
CA TYR A 54 -11.09 16.54 -12.57
C TYR A 54 -11.28 15.83 -11.23
N VAL A 55 -12.44 15.96 -10.60
CA VAL A 55 -12.74 15.32 -9.31
C VAL A 55 -13.51 14.05 -9.55
N TRP A 56 -13.01 12.93 -9.07
CA TRP A 56 -13.75 11.68 -9.01
C TRP A 56 -14.47 11.58 -7.66
N ILE A 57 -15.80 11.62 -7.71
CA ILE A 57 -16.64 11.34 -6.55
C ILE A 57 -16.87 9.83 -6.50
N HIS A 58 -16.33 9.19 -5.47
CA HIS A 58 -16.50 7.76 -5.27
C HIS A 58 -17.86 7.48 -4.62
N GLY A 59 -18.55 6.44 -5.09
CA GLY A 59 -19.74 5.87 -4.48
C GLY A 59 -19.46 4.48 -3.91
N PRO A 60 -20.32 3.94 -3.03
CA PRO A 60 -20.27 2.53 -2.62
C PRO A 60 -20.59 1.61 -3.80
N CYS A 61 -19.56 1.36 -4.62
CA CYS A 61 -19.62 0.51 -5.81
C CYS A 61 -18.42 -0.44 -5.88
N ALA A 62 -18.54 -1.46 -6.72
CA ALA A 62 -17.45 -2.36 -7.06
C ALA A 62 -17.44 -2.68 -8.56
N GLU A 63 -16.25 -2.91 -9.10
CA GLU A 63 -16.01 -3.50 -10.41
C GLU A 63 -14.86 -4.50 -10.28
N GLU A 64 -15.12 -5.77 -10.60
CA GLU A 64 -14.19 -6.88 -10.37
C GLU A 64 -12.83 -6.61 -11.03
N GLY A 65 -11.76 -6.80 -10.24
CA GLY A 65 -10.38 -6.56 -10.69
C GLY A 65 -10.00 -5.10 -10.90
N ARG A 66 -10.87 -4.13 -10.57
CA ARG A 66 -10.60 -2.69 -10.76
C ARG A 66 -10.81 -1.85 -9.51
N PHE A 67 -11.91 -2.07 -8.78
CA PHE A 67 -12.27 -1.23 -7.64
C PHE A 67 -13.19 -1.96 -6.67
N ASP A 68 -12.87 -1.87 -5.40
CA ASP A 68 -13.76 -2.19 -4.28
C ASP A 68 -13.80 -0.98 -3.34
N TYR A 69 -14.99 -0.51 -3.00
CA TYR A 69 -15.16 0.67 -2.15
C TYR A 69 -14.55 0.52 -0.77
N GLY A 70 -14.65 -0.67 -0.17
CA GLY A 70 -14.08 -0.95 1.15
C GLY A 70 -12.56 -0.99 1.11
N ASP A 71 -11.96 -1.60 0.09
CA ASP A 71 -10.51 -1.62 -0.09
C ASP A 71 -9.95 -0.23 -0.38
N TRP A 72 -10.64 0.56 -1.21
CA TRP A 72 -10.27 1.96 -1.46
C TRP A 72 -10.30 2.80 -0.18
N LEU A 73 -11.35 2.67 0.64
CA LEU A 73 -11.42 3.37 1.93
C LEU A 73 -10.26 2.96 2.84
N ARG A 74 -10.02 1.65 3.01
CA ARG A 74 -8.91 1.15 3.83
C ARG A 74 -7.56 1.70 3.38
N GLU A 75 -7.31 1.70 2.06
CA GLU A 75 -6.07 2.22 1.48
C GLU A 75 -5.92 3.72 1.76
N LYS A 76 -6.95 4.54 1.48
CA LYS A 76 -6.88 5.99 1.66
C LYS A 76 -6.82 6.39 3.13
N HIS A 77 -7.52 5.68 4.00
CA HIS A 77 -7.45 5.91 5.44
C HIS A 77 -6.11 5.51 6.03
N ARG A 78 -5.54 4.37 5.61
CA ARG A 78 -4.19 3.96 6.02
C ARG A 78 -3.14 4.98 5.57
N ALA A 79 -3.16 5.39 4.30
CA ALA A 79 -2.23 6.38 3.78
C ALA A 79 -2.35 7.73 4.52
N ALA A 80 -3.59 8.20 4.76
CA ALA A 80 -3.85 9.40 5.54
C ALA A 80 -3.26 9.30 6.95
N ARG A 81 -3.48 8.18 7.64
CA ARG A 81 -3.03 7.97 9.02
C ARG A 81 -1.50 7.96 9.13
N ILE A 82 -0.80 7.33 8.18
CA ILE A 82 0.66 7.38 8.07
C ILE A 82 1.15 8.81 7.88
N GLU A 83 0.63 9.52 6.88
CA GLU A 83 1.07 10.89 6.56
C GLU A 83 0.79 11.88 7.71
N LEU A 84 -0.36 11.77 8.36
CA LEU A 84 -0.75 12.64 9.46
C LEU A 84 0.11 12.42 10.71
N ARG A 85 0.68 11.21 10.90
CA ARG A 85 1.56 10.94 12.05
C ARG A 85 2.84 11.77 12.01
N ASP A 86 3.32 12.09 10.81
CA ASP A 86 4.55 12.88 10.61
C ASP A 86 4.33 14.40 10.77
N LEU A 87 3.08 14.85 10.91
CA LEU A 87 2.76 16.26 11.12
C LEU A 87 2.87 16.68 12.60
N PRO A 88 3.01 17.99 12.89
CA PRO A 88 2.83 18.54 14.24
C PRO A 88 1.47 18.17 14.82
N GLU A 89 1.40 17.94 16.13
CA GLU A 89 0.19 17.45 16.83
C GLU A 89 -1.06 18.30 16.59
N ASP A 90 -0.90 19.63 16.52
CA ASP A 90 -1.98 20.60 16.27
C ASP A 90 -2.48 20.63 14.82
N GLU A 91 -1.79 19.96 13.91
CA GLU A 91 -2.18 19.79 12.50
C GLU A 91 -2.70 18.38 12.19
N ARG A 92 -2.72 17.48 13.18
CA ARG A 92 -3.15 16.10 12.98
C ARG A 92 -4.68 16.00 13.00
N TYR A 93 -5.20 15.27 12.02
CA TYR A 93 -6.57 14.78 12.06
C TYR A 93 -6.59 13.33 12.53
N ALA A 94 -7.64 12.97 13.28
CA ALA A 94 -7.98 11.56 13.42
C ALA A 94 -8.46 11.02 12.05
N VAL A 95 -8.33 9.73 11.80
CA VAL A 95 -8.81 9.08 10.57
C VAL A 95 -9.81 7.98 10.94
N HIS A 96 -10.93 7.90 10.23
CA HIS A 96 -11.92 6.84 10.44
C HIS A 96 -11.23 5.46 10.34
N PRO A 97 -11.50 4.50 11.25
CA PRO A 97 -12.64 4.42 12.18
C PRO A 97 -12.44 5.08 13.55
N ALA A 98 -11.36 5.83 13.80
CA ALA A 98 -11.23 6.59 15.04
C ALA A 98 -12.41 7.58 15.20
N PRO A 99 -12.94 7.79 16.42
CA PRO A 99 -14.02 8.74 16.66
C PRO A 99 -13.67 10.14 16.13
N GLY A 100 -14.59 10.76 15.39
CA GLY A 100 -14.37 12.07 14.75
C GLY A 100 -13.35 12.05 13.59
N GLY A 101 -12.92 10.87 13.14
CA GLY A 101 -11.90 10.74 12.11
C GLY A 101 -12.38 11.11 10.70
N LEU A 102 -11.43 11.52 9.85
CA LEU A 102 -11.66 11.85 8.45
C LEU A 102 -12.20 10.65 7.67
N LEU A 103 -13.24 10.87 6.86
CA LEU A 103 -13.85 9.86 5.98
C LEU A 103 -13.65 10.22 4.50
N ALA A 104 -12.89 9.41 3.76
CA ALA A 104 -12.61 9.68 2.36
C ALA A 104 -13.88 9.53 1.49
N TRP A 105 -14.03 10.41 0.49
CA TRP A 105 -15.16 10.37 -0.45
C TRP A 105 -14.81 10.60 -1.91
N GLY A 106 -13.62 11.11 -2.21
CA GLY A 106 -13.22 11.44 -3.57
C GLY A 106 -11.71 11.50 -3.74
N CYS A 107 -11.28 11.52 -5.00
CA CYS A 107 -9.91 11.88 -5.37
C CYS A 107 -9.91 12.80 -6.58
N SER A 108 -8.83 13.55 -6.79
CA SER A 108 -8.66 14.35 -8.00
C SER A 108 -7.74 13.63 -9.00
N ARG A 109 -7.79 14.04 -10.27
CA ARG A 109 -6.78 13.64 -11.26
C ARG A 109 -5.37 14.10 -10.90
N GLY A 110 -5.23 15.08 -10.01
CA GLY A 110 -3.97 15.55 -9.46
C GLY A 110 -3.38 14.63 -8.39
N SER A 111 -4.17 13.67 -7.85
CA SER A 111 -3.87 12.86 -6.66
C SER A 111 -4.21 13.52 -5.32
N ASP A 112 -5.06 14.55 -5.33
CA ASP A 112 -5.65 15.07 -4.10
C ASP A 112 -6.66 14.05 -3.57
N VAL A 113 -6.79 13.95 -2.25
CA VAL A 113 -7.79 13.08 -1.60
C VAL A 113 -8.72 13.95 -0.78
N PHE A 114 -10.02 13.74 -0.96
CA PHE A 114 -11.05 14.50 -0.30
C PHE A 114 -11.70 13.69 0.83
N PHE A 115 -11.86 14.35 1.97
CA PHE A 115 -12.42 13.77 3.18
C PHE A 115 -13.56 14.62 3.71
N TRP A 116 -14.49 13.98 4.42
CA TRP A 116 -15.37 14.66 5.37
C TRP A 116 -14.69 14.68 6.73
N ASP A 117 -14.71 15.83 7.39
CA ASP A 117 -14.40 15.95 8.80
C ASP A 117 -15.63 15.54 9.62
N THR A 118 -15.61 14.34 10.17
CA THR A 118 -16.73 13.81 10.96
C THR A 118 -16.78 14.39 12.38
N SER A 119 -15.73 15.12 12.80
CA SER A 119 -15.70 15.81 14.10
C SER A 119 -16.35 17.20 14.07
N SER A 120 -16.55 17.78 12.88
CA SER A 120 -17.06 19.16 12.77
C SER A 120 -18.54 19.29 13.13
N SER A 121 -19.31 18.19 13.14
CA SER A 121 -20.69 18.17 13.63
C SER A 121 -21.20 16.76 13.92
N ASP A 122 -22.09 16.64 14.91
CA ASP A 122 -22.89 15.42 15.14
C ASP A 122 -23.92 15.17 14.02
N ASP A 123 -24.25 16.19 13.23
CA ASP A 123 -25.14 16.11 12.07
C ASP A 123 -24.32 15.88 10.78
N PRO A 124 -24.39 14.70 10.14
CA PRO A 124 -23.63 14.42 8.92
C PRO A 124 -23.90 15.40 7.77
N ASP A 125 -25.09 16.01 7.73
CA ASP A 125 -25.41 17.01 6.70
C ASP A 125 -24.63 18.32 6.86
N ARG A 126 -23.88 18.48 7.95
CA ARG A 126 -23.04 19.65 8.25
C ARG A 126 -21.54 19.36 8.20
N TRP A 127 -21.14 18.13 7.87
CA TRP A 127 -19.72 17.80 7.76
C TRP A 127 -19.04 18.64 6.69
N THR A 128 -17.91 19.21 7.09
CA THR A 128 -17.04 20.04 6.27
C THR A 128 -16.04 19.19 5.49
N VAL A 129 -15.49 19.76 4.42
CA VAL A 129 -14.51 19.08 3.57
C VAL A 129 -13.09 19.36 4.06
N VAL A 130 -12.27 18.32 4.17
CA VAL A 130 -10.81 18.43 4.31
C VAL A 130 -10.17 17.83 3.07
N VAL A 131 -9.19 18.52 2.49
CA VAL A 131 -8.47 18.02 1.32
C VAL A 131 -7.00 17.83 1.65
N ARG A 132 -6.51 16.62 1.35
CA ARG A 132 -5.08 16.34 1.27
C ARG A 132 -4.64 16.67 -0.15
N HIS A 133 -3.95 17.80 -0.31
CA HIS A 133 -3.43 18.26 -1.59
C HIS A 133 -2.12 17.57 -1.95
N SER A 134 -2.05 17.01 -3.16
CA SER A 134 -0.81 16.53 -3.76
C SER A 134 -0.09 17.69 -4.45
N GLY A 135 1.09 18.06 -3.95
CA GLY A 135 1.92 19.08 -4.61
C GLY A 135 1.81 20.49 -4.06
N SER A 136 1.49 20.64 -2.76
CA SER A 136 1.82 21.87 -2.05
C SER A 136 3.29 22.23 -2.29
N VAL A 137 3.52 23.42 -2.87
CA VAL A 137 4.88 23.86 -3.17
C VAL A 137 5.57 24.15 -1.83
N PRO A 138 6.72 23.51 -1.52
CA PRO A 138 7.48 23.81 -0.32
C PRO A 138 7.75 25.32 -0.21
N GLY A 139 7.39 25.92 0.92
CA GLY A 139 7.54 27.37 1.13
C GLY A 139 6.37 28.24 0.66
N SER A 140 5.30 27.67 0.09
CA SER A 140 4.06 28.41 -0.24
C SER A 140 3.27 28.87 1.00
N GLY A 141 3.53 28.28 2.17
CA GLY A 141 2.76 28.50 3.39
C GLY A 141 1.38 27.82 3.39
N LEU A 142 1.03 27.11 2.32
CA LEU A 142 -0.21 26.34 2.22
C LEU A 142 -0.02 24.97 2.86
N ARG A 143 -0.97 24.59 3.72
CA ARG A 143 -0.98 23.27 4.36
C ARG A 143 -1.36 22.18 3.36
N ASN A 144 -0.69 21.03 3.48
CA ASN A 144 -1.02 19.84 2.67
C ASN A 144 -2.41 19.33 3.01
N TRP A 145 -2.78 19.40 4.29
CA TRP A 145 -4.11 19.09 4.80
C TRP A 145 -4.83 20.40 5.05
N HIS A 146 -5.80 20.72 4.19
CA HIS A 146 -6.51 21.99 4.24
C HIS A 146 -8.00 21.77 4.52
N PRO A 147 -8.53 22.31 5.64
CA PRO A 147 -9.96 22.32 5.90
C PRO A 147 -10.67 23.40 5.07
N TYR A 148 -11.89 23.12 4.65
CA TYR A 148 -12.79 24.04 3.99
C TYR A 148 -14.11 24.06 4.76
N ASP A 149 -14.56 25.25 5.16
CA ASP A 149 -15.82 25.48 5.90
C ASP A 149 -17.05 25.33 4.98
N LEU A 150 -17.06 24.28 4.18
CA LEU A 150 -18.03 23.99 3.13
C LEU A 150 -18.45 22.53 3.22
N THR A 151 -19.76 22.29 3.11
CA THR A 151 -20.29 20.93 2.88
C THR A 151 -19.92 20.45 1.48
N LEU A 152 -20.15 19.16 1.17
CA LEU A 152 -19.86 18.58 -0.14
C LEU A 152 -20.38 19.44 -1.31
N GLY A 153 -21.68 19.72 -1.35
CA GLY A 153 -22.27 20.51 -2.44
C GLY A 153 -21.72 21.93 -2.52
N ALA A 154 -21.52 22.59 -1.37
CA ALA A 154 -20.96 23.93 -1.32
C ALA A 154 -19.50 23.97 -1.81
N TYR A 155 -18.71 22.95 -1.47
CA TYR A 155 -17.35 22.78 -1.96
C TYR A 155 -17.32 22.57 -3.47
N LEU A 156 -18.15 21.65 -3.99
CA LEU A 156 -18.26 21.41 -5.44
C LEU A 156 -18.69 22.69 -6.19
N ARG A 157 -19.67 23.43 -5.67
CA ARG A 157 -20.10 24.72 -6.24
C ARG A 157 -18.96 25.75 -6.27
N HIS A 158 -18.14 25.79 -5.23
CA HIS A 158 -16.98 26.68 -5.14
C HIS A 158 -15.89 26.34 -6.17
N THR A 159 -15.77 25.06 -6.57
CA THR A 159 -14.84 24.67 -7.64
C THR A 159 -15.33 25.07 -9.05
N VAL A 160 -16.64 25.18 -9.27
CA VAL A 160 -17.26 25.64 -10.52
C VAL A 160 -17.53 27.15 -10.40
N ARG A 161 -16.49 27.97 -10.53
CA ARG A 161 -16.59 29.41 -10.33
C ARG A 161 -16.31 30.19 -11.61
N ASP A 162 -17.15 31.19 -11.89
CA ASP A 162 -16.95 32.17 -12.96
C ASP A 162 -16.19 33.42 -12.44
N THR A 163 -16.15 33.57 -11.11
CA THR A 163 -15.55 34.70 -10.39
C THR A 163 -14.46 34.20 -9.44
N TRP A 164 -13.46 35.05 -9.17
CA TRP A 164 -12.41 34.74 -8.20
C TRP A 164 -12.93 34.90 -6.77
N GLU A 165 -13.17 33.79 -6.10
CA GLU A 165 -13.56 33.72 -4.70
C GLU A 165 -12.54 32.84 -3.95
N LEU A 166 -12.05 33.32 -2.80
CA LEU A 166 -11.16 32.53 -1.95
C LEU A 166 -11.99 31.63 -1.02
N PRO A 167 -11.56 30.38 -0.79
CA PRO A 167 -12.20 29.52 0.18
C PRO A 167 -12.03 30.08 1.59
N SER A 168 -12.89 29.64 2.51
CA SER A 168 -12.69 29.85 3.95
C SER A 168 -12.30 28.52 4.60
N PRO A 169 -11.18 28.46 5.35
CA PRO A 169 -10.07 29.42 5.34
C PRO A 169 -9.37 29.50 3.96
N PRO A 170 -8.63 30.60 3.67
CA PRO A 170 -7.87 30.73 2.42
C PRO A 170 -6.87 29.58 2.25
N GLY A 171 -6.86 28.96 1.08
CA GLY A 171 -6.07 27.75 0.82
C GLY A 171 -5.88 27.45 -0.66
N PRO A 172 -5.30 26.29 -0.99
CA PRO A 172 -5.18 25.84 -2.36
C PRO A 172 -6.54 25.82 -3.06
N LEU A 173 -6.55 26.21 -4.33
CA LEU A 173 -7.76 26.31 -5.13
C LEU A 173 -7.79 25.19 -6.16
N ILE A 174 -8.80 24.32 -6.08
CA ILE A 174 -9.18 23.43 -7.17
C ILE A 174 -10.15 24.18 -8.09
N GLY A 175 -9.90 24.13 -9.39
CA GLY A 175 -10.69 24.83 -10.42
C GLY A 175 -10.15 26.22 -10.81
N PRO A 176 -10.90 27.00 -11.61
CA PRO A 176 -12.30 26.75 -11.98
C PRO A 176 -12.44 25.47 -12.81
N LEU A 177 -13.35 24.60 -12.37
CA LEU A 177 -13.69 23.37 -13.08
C LEU A 177 -14.89 23.61 -13.99
N PRO A 178 -15.00 22.92 -15.13
CA PRO A 178 -16.24 22.86 -15.89
C PRO A 178 -17.39 22.40 -14.98
N GLY A 179 -18.57 23.00 -15.11
CA GLY A 179 -19.79 22.51 -14.48
C GLY A 179 -20.34 21.26 -15.18
N SER A 180 -19.54 20.21 -15.32
CA SER A 180 -19.94 18.97 -15.98
C SER A 180 -19.96 17.80 -15.02
N VAL A 181 -20.92 16.89 -15.20
CA VAL A 181 -20.96 15.60 -14.49
C VAL A 181 -21.02 14.46 -15.49
N ALA A 182 -20.11 13.50 -15.37
CA ALA A 182 -20.00 12.39 -16.29
C ALA A 182 -19.90 11.07 -15.52
N ARG A 183 -20.48 9.99 -16.05
CA ARG A 183 -20.14 8.64 -15.57
C ARG A 183 -18.62 8.46 -15.67
N THR A 184 -18.01 7.98 -14.59
CA THR A 184 -16.57 7.79 -14.55
C THR A 184 -16.11 6.84 -15.66
N ALA A 185 -15.04 7.21 -16.36
CA ALA A 185 -14.45 6.35 -17.39
C ALA A 185 -13.72 5.13 -16.79
N PHE A 186 -13.38 5.18 -15.49
CA PHE A 186 -12.61 4.14 -14.80
C PHE A 186 -13.45 2.94 -14.40
N LEU A 187 -14.75 3.15 -14.12
CA LEU A 187 -15.71 2.13 -13.71
C LEU A 187 -16.94 2.13 -14.64
N PRO A 188 -16.79 1.71 -15.90
CA PRO A 188 -17.87 1.74 -16.89
C PRO A 188 -19.04 0.81 -16.53
N THR A 189 -18.79 -0.20 -15.69
CA THR A 189 -19.74 -1.27 -15.33
C THR A 189 -19.91 -1.44 -13.82
N ALA A 190 -19.65 -0.38 -13.06
CA ALA A 190 -19.77 -0.36 -11.61
C ALA A 190 -21.13 -0.92 -11.13
N ALA A 191 -21.08 -1.93 -10.26
CA ALA A 191 -22.24 -2.48 -9.58
C ALA A 191 -22.34 -1.90 -8.15
N PRO A 192 -23.53 -1.89 -7.52
CA PRO A 192 -23.67 -1.51 -6.12
C PRO A 192 -22.76 -2.37 -5.22
N TRP A 193 -22.03 -1.72 -4.32
CA TRP A 193 -21.14 -2.43 -3.42
C TRP A 193 -21.93 -3.17 -2.34
N THR A 194 -21.51 -4.40 -2.06
CA THR A 194 -22.01 -5.17 -0.94
C THR A 194 -20.92 -5.20 0.13
N PRO A 195 -21.15 -4.60 1.32
CA PRO A 195 -20.16 -4.62 2.37
C PRO A 195 -19.74 -6.06 2.73
N PRO A 196 -18.43 -6.34 2.87
CA PRO A 196 -17.98 -7.67 3.19
C PRO A 196 -18.49 -8.09 4.58
N ALA A 197 -18.85 -9.37 4.72
CA ALA A 197 -19.21 -9.93 6.01
C ALA A 197 -18.01 -9.79 6.97
N ARG A 198 -18.29 -9.58 8.26
CA ARG A 198 -17.24 -9.59 9.28
C ARG A 198 -16.64 -11.00 9.36
N THR A 199 -15.42 -11.15 8.88
CA THR A 199 -14.66 -12.41 8.97
C THR A 199 -14.22 -12.61 10.42
N ALA A 200 -14.32 -13.84 10.92
CA ALA A 200 -13.75 -14.18 12.21
C ALA A 200 -12.22 -13.97 12.17
N PRO A 201 -11.59 -13.53 13.27
CA PRO A 201 -10.14 -13.40 13.33
C PRO A 201 -9.46 -14.70 12.90
N ARG A 202 -8.43 -14.60 12.06
CA ARG A 202 -7.68 -15.76 11.55
C ARG A 202 -7.03 -16.57 12.67
N LEU A 203 -6.63 -15.89 13.75
CA LEU A 203 -5.97 -16.49 14.91
C LEU A 203 -6.83 -16.34 16.16
N THR A 204 -6.82 -17.38 17.00
CA THR A 204 -7.29 -17.26 18.39
C THR A 204 -6.38 -16.32 19.19
N GLU A 205 -6.85 -15.80 20.32
CA GLU A 205 -6.04 -14.92 21.19
C GLU A 205 -4.71 -15.57 21.62
N THR A 206 -4.75 -16.86 21.97
CA THR A 206 -3.54 -17.63 22.32
C THR A 206 -2.58 -17.74 21.15
N GLN A 207 -3.08 -18.07 19.95
CA GLN A 207 -2.25 -18.13 18.74
C GLN A 207 -1.69 -16.75 18.39
N ARG A 208 -2.47 -15.68 18.55
CA ARG A 208 -2.04 -14.31 18.30
C ARG A 208 -0.90 -13.91 19.23
N ARG A 209 -0.96 -14.27 20.53
CA ARG A 209 0.14 -14.05 21.48
C ARG A 209 1.42 -14.80 21.07
N VAL A 210 1.30 -16.02 20.58
CA VAL A 210 2.47 -16.76 20.05
C VAL A 210 3.00 -16.11 18.78
N ALA A 211 2.12 -15.73 17.85
CA ALA A 211 2.49 -15.12 16.59
C ALA A 211 3.19 -13.77 16.76
N LEU A 212 2.70 -12.91 17.67
CA LEU A 212 3.14 -11.53 17.79
C LEU A 212 4.19 -11.28 18.89
N GLU A 213 4.18 -12.06 19.97
CA GLU A 213 4.95 -11.70 21.17
C GLU A 213 5.97 -12.78 21.56
N THR A 214 5.52 -14.03 21.69
CA THR A 214 6.28 -15.05 22.42
C THR A 214 6.93 -16.12 21.56
N GLY A 215 6.42 -16.35 20.35
CA GLY A 215 6.98 -17.32 19.42
C GLY A 215 8.25 -16.81 18.73
N ALA A 216 9.07 -17.73 18.25
CA ALA A 216 10.26 -17.47 17.43
C ALA A 216 10.37 -18.47 16.27
N GLY A 217 11.23 -18.18 15.31
CA GLY A 217 11.51 -19.07 14.18
C GLY A 217 10.28 -19.43 13.33
N LEU A 218 10.36 -20.59 12.67
CA LEU A 218 9.34 -21.04 11.71
C LEU A 218 7.96 -21.23 12.33
N ALA A 219 7.88 -21.59 13.62
CA ALA A 219 6.60 -21.77 14.30
C ALA A 219 5.83 -20.45 14.41
N ALA A 220 6.52 -19.35 14.76
CA ALA A 220 5.92 -18.02 14.77
C ALA A 220 5.60 -17.55 13.35
N LEU A 221 6.51 -17.79 12.40
CA LEU A 221 6.32 -17.42 11.00
C LEU A 221 5.07 -18.08 10.39
N ARG A 222 4.84 -19.37 10.64
CA ARG A 222 3.64 -20.10 10.18
C ARG A 222 2.33 -19.52 10.73
N LEU A 223 2.35 -19.02 11.96
CA LEU A 223 1.17 -18.37 12.55
C LEU A 223 0.96 -16.98 11.95
N LEU A 224 2.03 -16.20 11.77
CA LEU A 224 1.97 -14.88 11.14
C LEU A 224 1.54 -14.97 9.69
N CYS A 225 2.20 -15.81 8.91
CA CYS A 225 2.00 -15.96 7.48
C CYS A 225 1.97 -17.45 7.15
N PRO A 226 0.78 -18.05 6.99
CA PRO A 226 0.66 -19.47 6.68
C PRO A 226 1.38 -19.82 5.38
N PRO A 227 2.10 -20.96 5.30
CA PRO A 227 2.73 -21.39 4.06
C PRO A 227 1.67 -21.71 3.00
N PRO A 228 2.00 -21.54 1.71
CA PRO A 228 1.13 -21.94 0.62
C PRO A 228 0.93 -23.46 0.64
N ALA A 229 -0.25 -23.92 0.18
CA ALA A 229 -0.53 -25.35 0.08
C ALA A 229 0.42 -26.08 -0.89
N THR A 230 0.89 -25.36 -1.92
CA THR A 230 1.82 -25.87 -2.92
C THR A 230 2.94 -24.85 -3.13
N PRO A 231 4.06 -24.95 -2.38
CA PRO A 231 5.20 -24.06 -2.57
C PRO A 231 5.85 -24.28 -3.93
N TYR A 232 6.24 -23.21 -4.59
CA TYR A 232 6.89 -23.27 -5.89
C TYR A 232 8.39 -22.97 -5.81
N LEU A 233 9.23 -23.94 -6.15
CA LEU A 233 10.69 -23.76 -6.19
C LEU A 233 11.26 -23.75 -7.61
N GLY A 234 10.45 -24.13 -8.61
CA GLY A 234 10.91 -24.56 -9.94
C GLY A 234 11.08 -26.08 -10.04
N GLY A 235 11.58 -26.57 -11.19
CA GLY A 235 11.67 -28.00 -11.50
C GLY A 235 13.03 -28.66 -11.24
N GLY A 236 14.00 -27.92 -10.70
CA GLY A 236 15.38 -28.37 -10.47
C GLY A 236 15.60 -29.09 -9.14
N ARG A 237 16.88 -29.23 -8.76
CA ARG A 237 17.31 -29.86 -7.50
C ARG A 237 18.37 -29.01 -6.81
N TRP A 238 18.32 -28.90 -5.49
CA TRP A 238 19.30 -28.15 -4.69
C TRP A 238 20.76 -28.54 -5.00
N ALA A 239 21.04 -29.84 -5.13
CA ALA A 239 22.39 -30.33 -5.46
C ALA A 239 22.92 -29.75 -6.78
N SER A 240 22.05 -29.59 -7.79
CA SER A 240 22.43 -28.99 -9.07
C SER A 240 22.70 -27.50 -8.93
N LEU A 241 21.87 -26.78 -8.15
CA LEU A 241 22.10 -25.37 -7.87
C LEU A 241 23.40 -25.14 -7.09
N PHE A 242 23.69 -25.97 -6.07
CA PHE A 242 24.93 -25.83 -5.29
C PHE A 242 26.18 -26.09 -6.13
N ALA A 243 26.13 -27.09 -7.01
CA ALA A 243 27.21 -27.34 -7.97
C ALA A 243 27.40 -26.15 -8.93
N GLU A 244 26.30 -25.54 -9.37
CA GLU A 244 26.31 -24.38 -10.25
C GLU A 244 26.84 -23.11 -9.57
N LEU A 245 26.53 -22.89 -8.29
CA LEU A 245 27.05 -21.77 -7.50
C LEU A 245 28.47 -22.03 -6.95
N GLY A 246 28.94 -23.28 -6.93
CA GLY A 246 30.21 -23.65 -6.30
C GLY A 246 30.18 -23.58 -4.77
N THR A 247 29.00 -23.44 -4.17
CA THR A 247 28.77 -23.37 -2.72
C THR A 247 27.37 -23.88 -2.41
N ARG A 248 27.18 -24.45 -1.22
CA ARG A 248 25.84 -24.62 -0.67
C ARG A 248 25.25 -23.25 -0.27
N LEU A 249 23.94 -23.19 -0.15
CA LEU A 249 23.25 -22.07 0.50
C LEU A 249 23.04 -22.39 2.00
N PRO A 250 22.71 -21.37 2.83
CA PRO A 250 22.40 -21.61 4.25
C PRO A 250 21.22 -22.58 4.40
N ARG A 251 21.31 -23.50 5.37
CA ARG A 251 20.31 -24.54 5.62
C ARG A 251 18.95 -23.95 6.00
N GLU A 252 18.96 -22.84 6.74
CA GLU A 252 17.75 -22.12 7.12
C GLU A 252 16.98 -21.65 5.88
N TYR A 253 17.68 -21.11 4.87
CA TYR A 253 17.07 -20.71 3.61
C TYR A 253 16.47 -21.90 2.86
N VAL A 254 17.20 -23.01 2.74
CA VAL A 254 16.69 -24.23 2.09
C VAL A 254 15.42 -24.71 2.78
N THR A 255 15.41 -24.74 4.11
CA THR A 255 14.24 -25.15 4.91
C THR A 255 13.05 -24.22 4.67
N LEU A 256 13.27 -22.90 4.67
CA LEU A 256 12.24 -21.92 4.39
C LEU A 256 11.68 -22.07 2.96
N MET A 257 12.56 -22.26 1.97
CA MET A 257 12.15 -22.40 0.56
C MET A 257 11.45 -23.73 0.29
N ASP A 258 11.82 -24.82 0.96
CA ASP A 258 11.10 -26.09 0.84
C ASP A 258 9.66 -25.99 1.41
N GLU A 259 9.43 -25.07 2.35
CA GLU A 259 8.13 -24.87 2.99
C GLU A 259 7.27 -23.79 2.31
N TYR A 260 7.84 -22.63 2.00
CA TYR A 260 7.14 -21.49 1.40
C TYR A 260 7.32 -21.42 -0.12
N GLY A 261 8.45 -21.90 -0.64
CA GLY A 261 8.83 -21.68 -2.03
C GLY A 261 9.26 -20.25 -2.31
N ALA A 262 9.40 -19.95 -3.59
CA ALA A 262 9.52 -18.59 -4.09
C ALA A 262 8.16 -17.88 -4.05
N GLY A 263 8.22 -16.59 -3.79
CA GLY A 263 7.08 -15.86 -3.30
C GLY A 263 7.34 -14.40 -3.07
N CYS A 264 6.29 -13.65 -2.73
CA CYS A 264 6.40 -12.30 -2.25
C CYS A 264 5.71 -12.18 -0.93
N TRP A 265 6.49 -11.70 0.02
CA TRP A 265 6.06 -11.40 1.35
C TRP A 265 5.48 -9.99 1.37
N SER A 266 4.26 -9.89 1.88
CA SER A 266 3.53 -8.64 2.10
C SER A 266 3.48 -7.74 0.86
N GLU A 267 3.35 -8.36 -0.33
CA GLU A 267 3.32 -7.68 -1.64
C GLU A 267 4.56 -6.81 -1.94
N TRP A 268 5.60 -6.90 -1.12
CA TRP A 268 6.77 -6.03 -1.16
C TRP A 268 8.10 -6.79 -1.41
N LEU A 269 8.41 -7.84 -0.63
CA LEU A 269 9.70 -8.54 -0.69
C LEU A 269 9.61 -9.82 -1.51
N ARG A 270 10.19 -9.82 -2.72
CA ARG A 270 10.15 -10.91 -3.69
C ARG A 270 11.35 -11.85 -3.52
N PHE A 271 11.09 -13.13 -3.29
CA PHE A 271 12.08 -14.18 -3.26
C PHE A 271 12.28 -14.75 -4.67
N LEU A 272 13.53 -14.94 -5.05
CA LEU A 272 13.88 -15.51 -6.35
C LEU A 272 13.54 -17.00 -6.41
N THR A 273 13.20 -17.51 -7.60
CA THR A 273 12.92 -18.95 -7.82
C THR A 273 14.22 -19.76 -7.87
N PRO A 274 14.58 -20.53 -6.83
CA PRO A 274 15.93 -21.07 -6.69
C PRO A 274 16.21 -22.23 -7.66
N LEU A 275 15.22 -23.06 -7.95
CA LEU A 275 15.36 -24.28 -8.74
C LEU A 275 14.79 -24.14 -10.16
N ARG A 276 14.70 -22.91 -10.69
CA ARG A 276 14.28 -22.69 -12.08
C ARG A 276 15.33 -23.24 -13.07
N THR A 277 14.86 -24.05 -14.03
CA THR A 277 15.69 -24.72 -15.04
C THR A 277 15.68 -24.04 -16.41
N GLY A 278 14.66 -23.22 -16.70
CA GLY A 278 14.54 -22.43 -17.93
C GLY A 278 15.34 -21.14 -17.92
N GLU A 279 14.92 -20.13 -18.67
CA GLU A 279 15.51 -18.78 -18.61
C GLU A 279 15.30 -18.14 -17.23
N ARG A 280 16.09 -17.08 -16.92
CA ARG A 280 15.99 -16.30 -15.67
C ARG A 280 16.21 -17.18 -14.44
N ARG A 281 17.28 -17.97 -14.49
CA ARG A 281 17.69 -18.86 -13.39
C ARG A 281 18.17 -18.04 -12.21
N PHE A 282 18.14 -18.64 -11.03
CA PHE A 282 18.65 -18.03 -9.80
C PHE A 282 20.06 -17.45 -9.96
N ARG A 283 20.97 -18.22 -10.57
CA ARG A 283 22.33 -17.76 -10.88
C ARG A 283 22.36 -16.56 -11.84
N THR A 284 21.50 -16.56 -12.86
CA THR A 284 21.42 -15.44 -13.81
C THR A 284 21.03 -14.14 -13.12
N HIS A 285 20.07 -14.19 -12.19
CA HIS A 285 19.70 -13.03 -11.37
C HIS A 285 20.87 -12.56 -10.50
N ILE A 286 21.57 -13.48 -9.82
CA ILE A 286 22.76 -13.14 -9.04
C ILE A 286 23.82 -12.44 -9.91
N GLU A 287 24.17 -13.02 -11.06
CA GLU A 287 25.19 -12.47 -11.96
C GLU A 287 24.82 -11.08 -12.49
N GLN A 288 23.54 -10.86 -12.82
CA GLN A 288 23.04 -9.56 -13.26
C GLN A 288 23.12 -8.53 -12.14
N THR A 289 22.62 -8.87 -10.94
CA THR A 289 22.60 -7.99 -9.78
C THR A 289 24.01 -7.64 -9.32
N THR A 290 24.90 -8.62 -9.14
CA THR A 290 26.28 -8.37 -8.69
C THR A 290 27.14 -7.73 -9.78
N GLY A 291 26.85 -8.02 -11.06
CA GLY A 291 27.44 -7.32 -12.20
C GLY A 291 27.09 -5.84 -12.22
N GLY A 292 25.83 -5.50 -11.96
CA GLY A 292 25.37 -4.12 -11.79
C GLY A 292 26.05 -3.44 -10.60
N TYR A 293 26.07 -4.11 -9.44
CA TYR A 293 26.72 -3.62 -8.22
C TYR A 293 28.20 -3.27 -8.47
N ARG A 294 28.95 -4.17 -9.15
CA ARG A 294 30.36 -3.96 -9.46
C ARG A 294 30.61 -2.71 -10.30
N LYS A 295 29.78 -2.48 -11.33
CA LYS A 295 29.84 -1.27 -12.16
C LYS A 295 29.60 0.01 -11.33
N HIS A 296 28.64 -0.04 -10.41
CA HIS A 296 28.40 1.08 -9.51
C HIS A 296 29.57 1.30 -8.55
N ARG A 297 30.15 0.23 -7.98
CA ARG A 297 31.33 0.29 -7.12
C ARG A 297 32.56 0.88 -7.81
N GLU A 298 32.77 0.58 -9.10
CA GLU A 298 33.87 1.17 -9.87
C GLU A 298 33.79 2.71 -9.95
N SER A 299 32.56 3.25 -10.00
CA SER A 299 32.33 4.70 -10.10
C SER A 299 32.17 5.37 -8.73
N TYR A 300 31.59 4.66 -7.76
CA TYR A 300 31.18 5.19 -6.46
C TYR A 300 31.51 4.23 -5.30
N PRO A 301 32.80 3.91 -5.07
CA PRO A 301 33.19 2.85 -4.13
C PRO A 301 32.74 3.12 -2.68
N GLU A 302 32.62 4.39 -2.27
CA GLU A 302 32.14 4.77 -0.94
C GLU A 302 30.63 4.49 -0.74
N GLN A 303 29.84 4.53 -1.82
CA GLN A 303 28.40 4.25 -1.78
C GLN A 303 28.09 2.74 -1.95
N TYR A 304 29.02 1.99 -2.56
CA TYR A 304 28.88 0.57 -2.85
C TYR A 304 30.02 -0.23 -2.23
N PRO A 305 30.13 -0.28 -0.88
CA PRO A 305 31.32 -0.80 -0.20
C PRO A 305 31.40 -2.34 -0.16
N LEU A 306 30.35 -3.07 -0.56
CA LEU A 306 30.32 -4.53 -0.43
C LEU A 306 31.21 -5.20 -1.50
N PRO A 307 31.84 -6.34 -1.17
CA PRO A 307 32.39 -7.23 -2.19
C PRO A 307 31.24 -7.80 -3.04
N ALA A 308 31.46 -7.99 -4.34
CA ALA A 308 30.42 -8.50 -5.24
C ALA A 308 30.66 -9.99 -5.51
N TRP A 309 29.72 -10.87 -5.15
CA TRP A 309 29.87 -12.31 -5.39
C TRP A 309 30.21 -12.57 -6.87
N PRO A 310 31.19 -13.46 -7.19
CA PRO A 310 31.83 -14.47 -6.33
C PRO A 310 33.13 -14.03 -5.62
N GLU A 311 33.39 -12.74 -5.46
CA GLU A 311 34.51 -12.27 -4.62
C GLU A 311 34.39 -12.86 -3.18
N PRO A 312 35.50 -13.16 -2.48
CA PRO A 312 35.44 -13.61 -1.08
C PRO A 312 34.68 -12.62 -0.20
N GLY A 313 33.71 -13.10 0.59
CA GLY A 313 32.82 -12.21 1.36
C GLY A 313 31.79 -11.47 0.51
N GLY A 314 31.61 -11.86 -0.75
CA GLY A 314 30.74 -11.21 -1.71
C GLY A 314 29.26 -11.27 -1.33
N PHE A 315 28.55 -10.18 -1.60
CA PHE A 315 27.11 -10.09 -1.49
C PHE A 315 26.44 -11.04 -2.51
N LEU A 316 25.68 -12.01 -1.99
CA LEU A 316 24.92 -13.01 -2.73
C LEU A 316 23.42 -12.74 -2.51
N PRO A 317 22.74 -12.08 -3.46
CA PRO A 317 21.32 -11.75 -3.34
C PRO A 317 20.43 -12.98 -3.57
N PHE A 318 19.35 -13.10 -2.81
CA PHE A 318 18.31 -14.12 -3.03
C PHE A 318 16.89 -13.54 -3.07
N ALA A 319 16.73 -12.26 -2.74
CA ALA A 319 15.46 -11.56 -2.76
C ALA A 319 15.65 -10.08 -3.13
N CYS A 320 14.59 -9.47 -3.66
CA CYS A 320 14.53 -8.04 -3.96
C CYS A 320 13.17 -7.43 -3.58
N SER A 321 13.16 -6.15 -3.25
CA SER A 321 11.92 -5.41 -3.04
C SER A 321 11.30 -4.96 -4.35
N ILE A 322 10.04 -4.50 -4.31
CA ILE A 322 9.42 -3.83 -5.44
C ILE A 322 10.10 -2.51 -5.82
N ASP A 323 10.80 -1.90 -4.87
CA ASP A 323 11.50 -0.63 -5.02
C ASP A 323 12.95 -0.81 -5.48
N GLY A 324 13.46 -2.04 -5.53
CA GLY A 324 14.80 -2.37 -6.04
C GLY A 324 15.90 -2.45 -4.97
N ASP A 325 15.52 -2.61 -3.71
CA ASP A 325 16.42 -3.04 -2.63
C ASP A 325 16.66 -4.55 -2.72
N TYR A 326 17.80 -5.03 -2.24
CA TYR A 326 18.14 -6.46 -2.27
C TYR A 326 18.45 -7.00 -0.88
N LEU A 327 17.92 -8.19 -0.58
CA LEU A 327 18.29 -8.96 0.59
C LEU A 327 19.16 -10.13 0.16
N GLY A 328 20.27 -10.31 0.88
CA GLY A 328 21.27 -11.31 0.55
C GLY A 328 22.18 -11.65 1.72
N TRP A 329 23.11 -12.56 1.47
CA TRP A 329 24.15 -12.90 2.42
C TRP A 329 25.48 -12.27 2.00
N LEU A 330 26.35 -12.00 2.97
CA LEU A 330 27.78 -11.87 2.69
C LEU A 330 28.39 -13.28 2.76
N ALA A 331 28.92 -13.78 1.65
CA ALA A 331 29.49 -15.12 1.55
C ALA A 331 30.87 -15.22 2.23
N GLU A 332 30.89 -15.00 3.55
CA GLU A 332 32.08 -14.92 4.39
C GLU A 332 32.43 -16.25 5.02
N GLY A 333 33.65 -16.72 4.81
CA GLY A 333 34.12 -17.98 5.37
C GLY A 333 33.50 -19.22 4.72
N PRO A 334 33.96 -20.41 5.15
CA PRO A 334 33.64 -21.68 4.49
C PRO A 334 32.30 -22.27 4.89
N ASP A 335 31.64 -21.72 5.92
CA ASP A 335 30.38 -22.25 6.45
C ASP A 335 29.19 -21.32 6.12
N PRO A 336 28.38 -21.65 5.09
CA PRO A 336 27.21 -20.86 4.73
C PRO A 336 26.17 -20.69 5.84
N ASP A 337 26.11 -21.56 6.84
CA ASP A 337 25.17 -21.38 7.96
C ASP A 337 25.56 -20.22 8.88
N THR A 338 26.78 -19.67 8.73
CA THR A 338 27.27 -18.50 9.48
C THR A 338 27.27 -17.21 8.67
N TRP A 339 26.86 -17.26 7.40
CA TRP A 339 26.87 -16.08 6.55
C TRP A 339 25.88 -15.03 7.06
N PRO A 340 26.35 -13.80 7.34
CA PRO A 340 25.47 -12.75 7.84
C PRO A 340 24.51 -12.29 6.74
N LEU A 341 23.29 -11.97 7.15
CA LEU A 341 22.33 -11.29 6.30
C LEU A 341 22.63 -9.80 6.23
N ILE A 342 22.35 -9.22 5.05
CA ILE A 342 22.49 -7.79 4.82
C ILE A 342 21.50 -7.32 3.75
N VAL A 343 21.03 -6.09 3.90
CA VAL A 343 20.23 -5.39 2.91
C VAL A 343 21.13 -4.46 2.11
N TRP A 344 21.07 -4.54 0.79
CA TRP A 344 21.59 -3.51 -0.10
C TRP A 344 20.43 -2.58 -0.48
N PRO A 345 20.32 -1.39 0.16
CA PRO A 345 19.25 -0.45 -0.12
C PRO A 345 19.49 0.34 -1.40
N ARG A 346 18.41 0.67 -2.13
CA ARG A 346 18.48 1.52 -3.33
C ARG A 346 18.55 3.01 -3.00
N HIS A 347 17.82 3.43 -1.96
CA HIS A 347 17.58 4.85 -1.66
C HIS A 347 18.22 5.32 -0.35
N ALA A 348 19.17 4.56 0.19
CA ALA A 348 19.89 4.90 1.40
C ALA A 348 21.36 4.45 1.31
N PRO A 349 22.26 5.02 2.14
CA PRO A 349 23.60 4.46 2.31
C PRO A 349 23.56 3.00 2.81
N GLN A 350 24.61 2.25 2.53
CA GLN A 350 24.73 0.86 2.98
C GLN A 350 24.66 0.77 4.51
N GLY A 351 23.64 0.06 5.01
CA GLY A 351 23.44 -0.21 6.43
C GLY A 351 24.32 -1.36 6.97
N PRO A 352 24.27 -1.60 8.29
CA PRO A 352 24.98 -2.72 8.91
C PRO A 352 24.37 -4.07 8.52
N ARG A 353 25.04 -5.15 8.94
CA ARG A 353 24.50 -6.51 8.89
C ARG A 353 23.25 -6.62 9.77
N LEU A 354 22.33 -7.50 9.40
CA LEU A 354 21.20 -7.84 10.25
C LEU A 354 21.68 -8.71 11.42
N GLU A 355 21.10 -8.51 12.60
CA GLU A 355 21.54 -9.16 13.84
C GLU A 355 21.06 -10.60 13.99
N SER A 356 20.08 -11.03 13.19
CA SER A 356 19.41 -12.33 13.30
C SER A 356 19.46 -13.12 12.00
N GLY A 357 19.14 -14.41 12.09
CA GLY A 357 18.97 -15.30 10.93
C GLY A 357 17.76 -14.90 10.06
N LEU A 358 17.57 -15.60 8.94
CA LEU A 358 16.57 -15.25 7.94
C LEU A 358 15.16 -15.34 8.49
N VAL A 359 14.84 -16.44 9.19
CA VAL A 359 13.48 -16.67 9.67
C VAL A 359 13.13 -15.67 10.77
N ASP A 360 14.04 -15.44 11.71
CA ASP A 360 13.82 -14.46 12.78
C ASP A 360 13.77 -13.02 12.24
N THR A 361 14.56 -12.70 11.20
CA THR A 361 14.45 -11.44 10.47
C THR A 361 13.06 -11.26 9.86
N LEU A 362 12.53 -12.29 9.17
CA LEU A 362 11.18 -12.24 8.57
C LEU A 362 10.07 -12.14 9.64
N VAL A 363 10.23 -12.80 10.78
CA VAL A 363 9.29 -12.69 11.91
C VAL A 363 9.32 -11.29 12.50
N ALA A 364 10.50 -10.74 12.79
CA ALA A 364 10.64 -9.39 13.34
C ALA A 364 10.09 -8.33 12.36
N TRP A 365 10.40 -8.48 11.07
CA TRP A 365 9.91 -7.61 10.01
C TRP A 365 8.38 -7.66 9.89
N GLN A 366 7.78 -8.85 9.82
CA GLN A 366 6.32 -8.98 9.71
C GLN A 366 5.58 -8.52 10.96
N ARG A 367 6.23 -8.52 12.14
CA ARG A 367 5.68 -7.91 13.36
C ARG A 367 5.79 -6.38 13.40
N GLY A 368 6.48 -5.76 12.44
CA GLY A 368 6.81 -4.33 12.49
C GLY A 368 7.89 -3.98 13.52
N LEU A 369 8.65 -4.96 14.01
CA LEU A 369 9.69 -4.78 15.04
C LEU A 369 11.10 -4.59 14.45
N LEU A 370 11.25 -4.77 13.14
CA LEU A 370 12.51 -4.56 12.43
C LEU A 370 12.36 -3.41 11.45
N THR A 371 13.16 -2.36 11.67
CA THR A 371 13.37 -1.26 10.73
C THR A 371 14.82 -1.28 10.27
N ALA A 372 15.04 -1.36 8.96
CA ALA A 372 16.37 -1.23 8.37
C ALA A 372 16.27 -0.43 7.06
N PRO A 373 17.31 0.33 6.68
CA PRO A 373 17.36 0.98 5.37
C PRO A 373 17.11 -0.05 4.25
N GLY A 374 16.16 0.24 3.37
CA GLY A 374 15.77 -0.67 2.28
C GLY A 374 14.91 -1.86 2.72
N LEU A 375 14.29 -1.83 3.90
CA LEU A 375 13.15 -2.67 4.26
C LEU A 375 11.93 -1.77 4.56
N ALA A 376 10.79 -2.08 3.94
CA ALA A 376 9.56 -1.35 4.24
C ALA A 376 9.11 -1.61 5.69
N GLY A 377 8.66 -0.57 6.39
CA GLY A 377 8.05 -0.70 7.72
C GLY A 377 6.58 -1.07 7.64
N LEU A 378 6.10 -1.81 8.64
CA LEU A 378 4.66 -1.92 8.93
C LEU A 378 4.22 -0.66 9.68
N ASP A 379 3.03 -0.15 9.39
CA ASP A 379 2.49 0.96 10.17
C ASP A 379 2.10 0.46 11.57
N GLU A 380 2.34 1.25 12.61
CA GLU A 380 2.15 0.83 14.01
C GLU A 380 0.69 0.50 14.39
N ASP A 381 -0.32 1.05 13.69
CA ASP A 381 -1.72 0.66 13.92
C ASP A 381 -2.25 -0.36 12.90
N ASP A 382 -1.41 -0.86 11.99
CA ASP A 382 -1.77 -2.02 11.19
C ASP A 382 -1.75 -3.29 12.04
N ASP A 383 -2.68 -4.22 11.78
CA ASP A 383 -2.62 -5.55 12.40
C ASP A 383 -1.59 -6.42 11.64
N PRO A 384 -0.45 -6.79 12.25
CA PRO A 384 0.55 -7.62 11.59
C PRO A 384 -0.03 -8.92 11.03
N VAL A 385 -1.04 -9.49 11.69
CA VAL A 385 -1.70 -10.74 11.28
C VAL A 385 -2.45 -10.60 9.94
N GLU A 386 -2.95 -9.41 9.62
CA GLU A 386 -3.69 -9.14 8.39
C GLU A 386 -2.75 -8.81 7.21
N PHE A 387 -1.61 -8.19 7.50
CA PHE A 387 -0.61 -7.75 6.52
C PHE A 387 0.49 -8.78 6.24
N ALA A 388 0.75 -9.71 7.16
CA ALA A 388 1.64 -10.85 6.98
C ALA A 388 1.05 -11.84 5.97
N ARG A 389 1.27 -11.57 4.68
CA ARG A 389 0.78 -12.38 3.56
C ARG A 389 1.94 -12.91 2.72
N PHE A 390 1.74 -14.05 2.09
CA PHE A 390 2.67 -14.63 1.15
C PHE A 390 1.92 -15.08 -0.09
N GLU A 391 2.28 -14.49 -1.22
CA GLU A 391 1.85 -14.96 -2.53
C GLU A 391 2.91 -15.90 -3.07
N SER A 392 2.55 -17.12 -3.47
CA SER A 392 3.51 -18.10 -4.02
C SER A 392 3.58 -18.01 -5.53
N TRP A 393 4.79 -18.23 -6.08
CA TRP A 393 5.06 -18.03 -7.49
C TRP A 393 4.49 -19.17 -8.32
N ASP A 394 4.39 -18.93 -9.62
CA ASP A 394 4.21 -19.98 -10.61
C ASP A 394 5.31 -19.93 -11.68
N ASP A 395 5.15 -20.73 -12.72
CA ASP A 395 6.08 -20.81 -13.85
C ASP A 395 6.15 -19.53 -14.69
N ARG A 396 5.16 -18.63 -14.57
CA ARG A 396 5.08 -17.35 -15.29
C ARG A 396 5.83 -16.23 -14.57
N ALA A 397 6.09 -16.37 -13.27
CA ALA A 397 6.77 -15.36 -12.47
C ALA A 397 8.17 -15.05 -13.03
N TYR A 398 8.55 -13.77 -13.11
CA TYR A 398 9.88 -13.36 -13.57
C TYR A 398 10.99 -13.71 -12.57
N TRP A 399 10.65 -13.64 -11.28
CA TRP A 399 11.57 -13.71 -10.14
C TRP A 399 11.94 -15.15 -9.78
#